data_AF-A0A5B0LPZ4-F1
#
_entry.id   AF-A0A5B0LPZ4-F1
#
_cell.length_a   1.000
_cell.length_b   1.000
_cell.length_c   1.000
_cell.angle_alpha   90.00
_cell.angle_beta   90.00
_cell.angle_gamma   90.00
#
_symmetry.space_group_name_H-M   'P 1'
#
loop_
_entity.id
_entity.type
_entity.pdbx_description
1 polymer ?
#
loop_
_entity_poly.entity_id
_entity_poly.type
_entity_poly.pdbx_seq_one_letter_code
_entity_poly.pdbx_strand_id
1 'polypeptide(L)'
;MADSVVPRAVRNWFRTTYPTLVFEETWLTQCCEYLQTHFDLTPPQLIKKIENQLLLSDLSTSTSAETPPLKDLWIPEQDAERQTKVQHLPNRGILVQIQSITEIGHSALSLRTVHQKLIDDAQGRDRVLDLEDPESQDRQAPILYPRAMLKFDLSDGHHTIPAIEYQKIDGLSLAETPLGCKLLIKSATVRRGLLLLTSENTTIKGFQVDELDLNRDRILQEGLNARLSRAADNPERNDDQQAGNRNPNGNGVTNSSATSFQSASIVNTHDPSSVTQPRVIVDLSDSDNYFDDNSDFEAQLLAHDI
;
A
#
# COMPACT_ATOMS: atom_id res chain seq x y z
N MET A 1 8.34 44.93 5.98
CA MET A 1 7.69 43.93 5.12
C MET A 1 8.66 42.78 5.03
N ALA A 2 8.40 41.69 5.74
CA ALA A 2 9.33 40.56 5.83
C ALA A 2 9.46 39.93 4.44
N ASP A 3 10.68 39.80 3.93
CA ASP A 3 10.94 38.98 2.76
C ASP A 3 10.43 37.57 3.05
N SER A 4 9.53 37.09 2.20
CA SER A 4 9.04 35.72 2.24
C SER A 4 10.24 34.78 2.11
N VAL A 5 10.61 34.10 3.21
CA VAL A 5 11.68 33.09 3.29
C VAL A 5 11.55 32.04 2.18
N VAL A 6 10.32 31.81 1.72
CA VAL A 6 10.03 30.92 0.59
C VAL A 6 10.13 31.67 -0.75
N PRO A 7 11.02 31.27 -1.68
CA PRO A 7 11.12 31.88 -2.99
C PRO A 7 9.82 31.69 -3.81
N ARG A 8 9.39 32.75 -4.53
CA ARG A 8 8.18 32.70 -5.38
C ARG A 8 8.24 31.61 -6.46
N ALA A 9 9.43 31.32 -6.97
CA ALA A 9 9.66 30.26 -7.96
C ALA A 9 9.23 28.88 -7.42
N VAL A 10 9.51 28.60 -6.15
CA VAL A 10 9.12 27.34 -5.47
C VAL A 10 7.60 27.23 -5.43
N ARG A 11 6.91 28.26 -4.92
CA ARG A 11 5.44 28.26 -4.83
C ARG A 11 4.77 28.10 -6.20
N ASN A 12 5.29 28.78 -7.23
CA ASN A 12 4.73 28.69 -8.58
C ASN A 12 4.92 27.31 -9.20
N TRP A 13 6.07 26.68 -8.97
CA TRP A 13 6.34 25.33 -9.45
C TRP A 13 5.39 24.32 -8.81
N PHE A 14 5.25 24.32 -7.48
CA PHE A 14 4.34 23.41 -6.79
C PHE A 14 2.88 23.62 -7.17
N ARG A 15 2.42 24.86 -7.35
CA ARG A 15 1.07 25.15 -7.85
C ARG A 15 0.81 24.61 -9.26
N THR A 16 1.86 24.50 -10.08
CA THR A 16 1.76 23.97 -11.45
C THR A 16 1.80 22.45 -11.45
N THR A 17 2.73 21.85 -10.68
CA THR A 17 2.92 20.39 -10.62
C THR A 17 1.85 19.68 -9.79
N TYR A 18 1.45 20.28 -8.65
CA TYR A 18 0.48 19.77 -7.69
C TYR A 18 -0.61 20.80 -7.41
N PRO A 19 -1.57 21.00 -8.34
CA PRO A 19 -2.52 22.11 -8.25
C PRO A 19 -3.49 22.06 -7.06
N THR A 20 -3.70 20.88 -6.48
CA THR A 20 -4.59 20.68 -5.33
C THR A 20 -3.83 20.64 -4.00
N LEU A 21 -2.49 20.70 -4.03
CA LEU A 21 -1.67 20.64 -2.84
C LEU A 21 -1.60 22.04 -2.21
N VAL A 22 -2.04 22.13 -0.96
CA VAL A 22 -1.89 23.32 -0.13
C VAL A 22 -0.95 22.96 1.00
N PHE A 23 0.24 23.58 1.03
CA PHE A 23 1.20 23.36 2.10
C PHE A 23 0.73 23.95 3.41
N GLU A 24 1.14 23.31 4.49
CA GLU A 24 1.21 23.95 5.80
C GLU A 24 2.35 24.98 5.77
N GLU A 25 2.03 26.26 6.05
CA GLU A 25 2.96 27.37 5.83
C GLU A 25 4.17 27.31 6.76
N THR A 26 4.03 26.78 7.98
CA THR A 26 5.17 26.64 8.90
C THR A 26 6.13 25.55 8.45
N TRP A 27 5.62 24.39 8.01
CA TRP A 27 6.39 23.30 7.42
C TRP A 27 7.19 23.77 6.21
N LEU A 28 6.55 24.47 5.27
CA LEU A 28 7.24 24.94 4.05
C LEU A 28 8.34 25.96 4.39
N THR A 29 8.08 26.84 5.35
CA THR A 29 9.05 27.84 5.79
C THR A 29 10.25 27.18 6.46
N GLN A 30 10.02 26.26 7.39
CA GLN A 30 11.07 25.50 8.08
C GLN A 30 11.88 24.65 7.11
N CYS A 31 11.22 24.01 6.14
CA CYS A 31 11.90 23.23 5.10
C CYS A 31 12.81 24.12 4.24
N CYS A 32 12.33 25.30 3.83
CA CYS A 32 13.14 26.26 3.07
C CYS A 32 14.33 26.78 3.88
N GLU A 33 14.10 27.16 5.14
CA GLU A 33 15.14 27.67 6.04
C GLU A 33 16.23 26.62 6.29
N TYR A 34 15.83 25.38 6.59
CA TYR A 34 16.77 24.27 6.78
C TYR A 34 17.61 24.02 5.52
N LEU A 35 16.99 23.96 4.34
CA LEU A 35 17.69 23.68 3.09
C LEU A 35 18.63 24.81 2.66
N GLN A 36 18.23 26.07 2.86
CA GLN A 36 19.05 27.23 2.52
C GLN A 36 20.22 27.44 3.50
N THR A 37 20.07 27.03 4.77
CA THR A 37 21.13 27.17 5.78
C THR A 37 22.20 26.09 5.67
N HIS A 38 21.82 24.88 5.23
CA HIS A 38 22.74 23.74 5.15
C HIS A 38 23.34 23.53 3.76
N PHE A 39 22.74 24.12 2.71
CA PHE A 39 23.16 23.89 1.34
C PHE A 39 23.11 25.17 0.49
N ASP A 40 24.14 25.39 -0.31
CA ASP A 40 24.16 26.44 -1.33
C ASP A 40 23.43 25.95 -2.59
N LEU A 41 22.09 26.08 -2.60
CA LEU A 41 21.23 25.52 -3.64
C LEU A 41 20.76 26.58 -4.64
N THR A 42 20.84 26.25 -5.93
CA THR A 42 20.11 26.98 -6.97
C THR A 42 18.60 26.77 -6.83
N PRO A 43 17.74 27.69 -7.33
CA PRO A 43 16.29 27.53 -7.23
C PRO A 43 15.74 26.19 -7.76
N PRO A 44 16.23 25.62 -8.88
CA PRO A 44 15.80 24.29 -9.33
C PRO A 44 16.20 23.15 -8.38
N GLN A 45 17.40 23.21 -7.80
CA GLN A 45 17.87 22.22 -6.82
C GLN A 45 17.07 22.29 -5.52
N LEU A 46 16.74 23.51 -5.08
CA LEU A 46 15.88 23.74 -3.92
C LEU A 46 14.49 23.14 -4.14
N ILE A 47 13.87 23.36 -5.31
CA ILE A 47 12.58 22.76 -5.67
C ILE A 47 12.63 21.23 -5.59
N LYS A 48 13.66 20.61 -6.16
CA LYS A 48 13.85 19.15 -6.13
C LYS A 48 14.02 18.62 -4.70
N LYS A 49 14.81 19.30 -3.86
CA LYS A 49 15.00 18.94 -2.45
C LYS A 49 13.69 19.04 -1.66
N ILE A 50 12.92 20.10 -1.86
CA ILE A 50 11.61 20.28 -1.21
C ILE A 50 10.62 19.22 -1.71
N GLU A 51 10.61 18.88 -3.01
CA GLU A 51 9.76 17.81 -3.53
C GLU A 51 10.12 16.47 -2.87
N ASN A 52 11.40 16.13 -2.77
CA ASN A 52 11.82 14.90 -2.08
C ASN A 52 11.40 14.88 -0.61
N GLN A 53 11.56 16.00 0.11
CA GLN A 53 11.12 16.12 1.51
C GLN A 53 9.60 15.95 1.65
N LEU A 54 8.82 16.56 0.74
CA LEU A 54 7.37 16.35 0.69
C LEU A 54 7.02 14.88 0.48
N LEU A 55 7.68 14.19 -0.47
CA LEU A 55 7.35 12.80 -0.79
C LEU A 55 7.77 11.81 0.31
N LEU A 56 8.80 12.13 1.10
CA LEU A 56 9.22 11.37 2.29
C LEU A 56 8.39 11.69 3.54
N SER A 57 7.81 12.89 3.63
CA SER A 57 7.01 13.29 4.80
C SER A 57 5.61 12.67 4.81
N ASP A 58 4.98 12.63 5.99
CA ASP A 58 3.55 12.37 6.11
C ASP A 58 2.76 13.60 5.63
N LEU A 59 1.81 13.39 4.71
CA LEU A 59 0.95 14.45 4.19
C LEU A 59 0.13 15.16 5.29
N SER A 60 -0.18 14.49 6.40
CA SER A 60 -0.90 15.11 7.53
C SER A 60 -0.12 16.25 8.18
N THR A 61 1.22 16.21 8.09
CA THR A 61 2.11 17.23 8.67
C THR A 61 2.52 18.30 7.66
N SER A 62 2.63 17.93 6.38
CA SER A 62 3.11 18.83 5.31
C SER A 62 2.00 19.60 4.60
N THR A 63 0.73 19.18 4.75
CA THR A 63 -0.41 19.78 4.04
C THR A 63 -1.41 20.45 4.99
N SER A 64 -2.09 21.47 4.49
CA SER A 64 -3.12 22.21 5.24
C SER A 64 -4.51 21.55 5.14
N ALA A 65 -5.26 21.58 6.24
CA ALA A 65 -6.62 21.04 6.34
C ALA A 65 -7.72 21.97 5.77
N GLU A 66 -7.37 23.19 5.32
CA GLU A 66 -8.37 24.22 4.97
C GLU A 66 -9.25 23.84 3.78
N THR A 67 -8.67 23.20 2.76
CA THR A 67 -9.40 22.78 1.55
C THR A 67 -8.93 21.40 1.09
N PRO A 68 -9.30 20.31 1.80
CA PRO A 68 -8.84 18.96 1.48
C PRO A 68 -9.51 18.49 0.18
N PRO A 69 -8.76 18.04 -0.83
CA PRO A 69 -9.31 17.61 -2.10
C PRO A 69 -10.21 16.37 -2.00
N LEU A 70 -10.10 15.56 -0.94
CA LEU A 70 -10.87 14.32 -0.79
C LEU A 70 -12.14 14.47 0.07
N LYS A 71 -12.34 15.61 0.73
CA LYS A 71 -13.40 15.82 1.74
C LYS A 71 -14.81 15.46 1.24
N ASP A 72 -15.13 15.82 0.00
CA ASP A 72 -16.48 15.65 -0.55
C ASP A 72 -16.69 14.29 -1.26
N LEU A 73 -15.67 13.42 -1.29
CA LEU A 73 -15.70 12.17 -2.06
C LEU A 73 -16.19 10.98 -1.24
N TRP A 74 -15.99 11.02 0.08
CA TRP A 74 -16.34 9.95 1.00
C TRP A 74 -17.26 10.46 2.11
N ILE A 75 -18.44 9.85 2.20
CA ILE A 75 -19.38 10.09 3.29
C ILE A 75 -19.45 8.78 4.08
N PRO A 76 -19.36 8.82 5.43
CA PRO A 76 -19.50 7.62 6.26
C PRO A 76 -20.80 6.85 5.99
N GLU A 77 -20.76 5.54 6.23
CA GLU A 77 -21.80 4.56 5.90
C GLU A 77 -23.21 4.91 6.44
N GLN A 78 -23.28 5.71 7.51
CA GLN A 78 -24.53 6.19 8.11
C GLN A 78 -25.35 7.10 7.19
N ASP A 79 -24.72 7.73 6.18
CA ASP A 79 -25.36 8.60 5.18
C ASP A 79 -25.20 8.06 3.74
N ALA A 80 -24.95 6.76 3.57
CA ALA A 80 -24.64 6.13 2.27
C ALA A 80 -25.72 6.37 1.20
N GLU A 81 -26.98 6.58 1.59
CA GLU A 81 -28.08 6.92 0.66
C GLU A 81 -27.90 8.28 -0.02
N ARG A 82 -27.15 9.20 0.59
CA ARG A 82 -26.81 10.52 0.05
C ARG A 82 -25.54 10.50 -0.80
N GLN A 83 -24.83 9.38 -0.82
CA GLN A 83 -23.57 9.29 -1.53
C GLN A 83 -23.82 9.25 -3.04
N THR A 84 -23.19 10.18 -3.75
CA THR A 84 -23.28 10.26 -5.20
C THR A 84 -22.88 8.93 -5.83
N LYS A 85 -23.75 8.39 -6.70
CA LYS A 85 -23.55 7.06 -7.30
C LYS A 85 -22.26 6.98 -8.11
N VAL A 86 -21.95 8.03 -8.88
CA VAL A 86 -20.73 8.17 -9.67
C VAL A 86 -20.28 9.63 -9.66
N GLN A 87 -19.01 9.86 -9.36
CA GLN A 87 -18.34 11.15 -9.45
C GLN A 87 -17.04 10.99 -10.23
N HIS A 88 -16.60 12.05 -10.90
CA HIS A 88 -15.31 12.07 -11.57
C HIS A 88 -14.42 13.10 -10.89
N LEU A 89 -13.20 12.69 -10.56
CA LEU A 89 -12.19 13.61 -10.08
C LEU A 89 -11.85 14.62 -11.18
N PRO A 90 -11.51 15.87 -10.82
CA PRO A 90 -11.03 16.83 -11.79
C PRO A 90 -9.73 16.31 -12.45
N ASN A 91 -9.41 16.84 -13.62
CA ASN A 91 -8.11 16.61 -14.26
C ASN A 91 -6.96 17.36 -13.56
N ARG A 92 -7.17 17.81 -12.33
CA ARG A 92 -6.14 18.40 -11.47
C ARG A 92 -5.59 17.25 -10.63
N GLY A 93 -4.27 17.03 -10.72
CA GLY A 93 -3.64 15.92 -10.00
C GLY A 93 -3.76 16.11 -8.49
N ILE A 94 -4.31 15.08 -7.82
CA ILE A 94 -4.41 15.00 -6.37
C ILE A 94 -3.29 14.12 -5.86
N LEU A 95 -2.42 14.68 -5.02
CA LEU A 95 -1.39 13.94 -4.33
C LEU A 95 -2.00 13.25 -3.11
N VAL A 96 -1.82 11.94 -3.04
CA VAL A 96 -2.28 11.12 -1.92
C VAL A 96 -1.17 10.19 -1.45
N GLN A 97 -1.30 9.68 -0.24
CA GLN A 97 -0.40 8.69 0.34
C GLN A 97 -1.16 7.40 0.70
N ILE A 98 -0.50 6.26 0.52
CA ILE A 98 -1.04 4.95 0.90
C ILE A 98 -0.98 4.77 2.42
N GLN A 99 -2.12 4.64 3.07
CA GLN A 99 -2.23 4.35 4.51
C GLN A 99 -2.27 2.85 4.79
N SER A 100 -2.97 2.12 3.93
CA SER A 100 -3.06 0.66 4.01
C SER A 100 -3.14 0.08 2.60
N ILE A 101 -2.66 -1.14 2.44
CA ILE A 101 -2.75 -1.92 1.22
C ILE A 101 -3.12 -3.35 1.59
N THR A 102 -4.05 -3.94 0.84
CA THR A 102 -4.42 -5.35 0.99
C THR A 102 -4.89 -5.90 -0.35
N GLU A 103 -4.96 -7.22 -0.47
CA GLU A 103 -5.51 -7.88 -1.63
C GLU A 103 -6.94 -8.35 -1.31
N ILE A 104 -7.89 -8.08 -2.20
CA ILE A 104 -9.32 -8.40 -1.99
C ILE A 104 -9.91 -9.44 -2.95
N GLY A 105 -9.17 -9.89 -3.97
CA GLY A 105 -9.55 -11.00 -4.85
C GLY A 105 -9.30 -12.39 -4.25
N HIS A 106 -8.52 -12.49 -3.17
CA HIS A 106 -8.19 -13.71 -2.44
C HIS A 106 -8.73 -13.67 -1.00
N SER A 107 -8.96 -14.86 -0.44
CA SER A 107 -9.49 -14.98 0.92
C SER A 107 -8.50 -14.47 1.96
N ALA A 108 -9.01 -13.85 3.03
CA ALA A 108 -8.16 -13.36 4.11
C ALA A 108 -7.34 -14.48 4.77
N LEU A 109 -7.89 -15.71 4.81
CA LEU A 109 -7.17 -16.88 5.31
C LEU A 109 -5.98 -17.23 4.43
N SER A 110 -6.15 -17.26 3.10
CA SER A 110 -5.07 -17.55 2.15
C SER A 110 -3.95 -16.52 2.26
N LEU A 111 -4.31 -15.23 2.31
CA LEU A 111 -3.33 -14.14 2.49
C LEU A 111 -2.60 -14.23 3.83
N ARG A 112 -3.30 -14.58 4.92
CA ARG A 112 -2.68 -14.78 6.24
C ARG A 112 -1.68 -15.94 6.22
N THR A 113 -2.02 -17.05 5.55
CA THR A 113 -1.10 -18.18 5.40
C THR A 113 0.16 -17.78 4.64
N VAL A 114 0.03 -17.03 3.53
CA VAL A 114 1.19 -16.54 2.75
C VAL A 114 2.03 -15.57 3.59
N HIS A 115 1.39 -14.65 4.30
CA HIS A 115 2.08 -13.70 5.18
C HIS A 115 2.85 -14.41 6.30
N GLN A 116 2.26 -15.42 6.93
CA GLN A 116 2.95 -16.21 7.96
C GLN A 116 4.16 -16.94 7.39
N LYS A 117 4.03 -17.56 6.21
CA LYS A 117 5.16 -18.22 5.53
C LYS A 117 6.30 -17.25 5.23
N LEU A 118 6.00 -16.02 4.80
CA LEU A 118 7.01 -14.97 4.58
C LEU A 118 7.74 -14.58 5.87
N ILE A 119 7.03 -14.45 7.00
CA ILE A 119 7.64 -14.18 8.30
C ILE A 119 8.52 -15.36 8.74
N ASP A 120 8.05 -16.58 8.55
CA ASP A 120 8.77 -17.79 8.94
C ASP A 120 10.06 -17.97 8.13
N ASP A 121 10.02 -17.68 6.82
CA ASP A 121 11.19 -17.68 5.93
C ASP A 121 12.18 -16.57 6.31
N ALA A 122 11.71 -15.34 6.54
CA ALA A 122 12.55 -14.22 6.96
C ALA A 122 13.24 -14.46 8.32
N GLN A 123 12.61 -15.21 9.21
CA GLN A 123 13.18 -15.61 10.50
C GLN A 123 14.00 -16.91 10.43
N GLY A 124 14.12 -17.53 9.25
CA GLY A 124 14.85 -18.78 9.05
C GLY A 124 14.21 -19.99 9.74
N ARG A 125 12.94 -19.89 10.16
CA ARG A 125 12.21 -20.99 10.83
C ARG A 125 11.84 -22.12 9.87
N ASP A 126 11.76 -21.83 8.57
CA ASP A 126 11.52 -22.82 7.51
C ASP A 126 12.81 -23.50 7.00
N ARG A 127 14.00 -23.09 7.51
CA ARG A 127 15.31 -23.63 7.08
C ARG A 127 15.79 -24.85 7.85
N VAL A 128 15.01 -25.39 8.79
CA VAL A 128 15.33 -26.64 9.48
C VAL A 128 15.05 -27.79 8.52
N LEU A 129 16.01 -28.10 7.64
CA LEU A 129 15.91 -29.17 6.65
C LEU A 129 16.63 -30.43 7.12
N ASP A 130 15.84 -31.51 7.13
CA ASP A 130 16.26 -32.89 6.96
C ASP A 130 16.99 -33.01 5.60
N LEU A 131 18.19 -33.57 5.60
CA LEU A 131 19.15 -33.51 4.47
C LEU A 131 18.81 -34.45 3.30
N GLU A 132 17.64 -35.11 3.31
CA GLU A 132 17.35 -36.27 2.46
C GLU A 132 16.04 -36.17 1.65
N ASP A 133 15.46 -34.99 1.44
CA ASP A 133 14.21 -34.84 0.66
C ASP A 133 14.43 -34.26 -0.75
N PRO A 134 14.19 -35.03 -1.84
CA PRO A 134 14.26 -34.54 -3.22
C PRO A 134 13.17 -33.51 -3.60
N GLU A 135 12.16 -33.25 -2.75
CA GLU A 135 11.21 -32.13 -2.92
C GLU A 135 11.82 -30.76 -2.56
N SER A 136 13.09 -30.71 -2.16
CA SER A 136 13.83 -29.48 -1.84
C SER A 136 13.98 -28.49 -3.01
N GLN A 137 13.77 -28.92 -4.26
CA GLN A 137 13.79 -28.03 -5.44
C GLN A 137 12.55 -27.13 -5.55
N ASP A 138 11.37 -27.59 -5.15
CA ASP A 138 10.14 -26.76 -5.17
C ASP A 138 10.14 -25.68 -4.07
N ARG A 139 11.02 -25.80 -3.07
CA ARG A 139 11.18 -24.82 -1.97
C ARG A 139 12.05 -23.61 -2.33
N GLN A 140 12.56 -23.52 -3.57
CA GLN A 140 13.38 -22.38 -4.03
C GLN A 140 12.57 -21.26 -4.69
N ALA A 141 11.30 -21.50 -5.02
CA ALA A 141 10.46 -20.47 -5.61
C ALA A 141 10.16 -19.37 -4.56
N PRO A 142 10.28 -18.07 -4.92
CA PRO A 142 9.97 -16.99 -3.99
C PRO A 142 8.50 -17.09 -3.56
N ILE A 143 8.26 -16.99 -2.25
CA ILE A 143 6.91 -16.91 -1.70
C ILE A 143 6.32 -15.56 -2.11
N LEU A 144 5.29 -15.56 -2.96
CA LEU A 144 4.65 -14.35 -3.44
C LEU A 144 3.20 -14.26 -2.98
N TYR A 145 2.73 -13.06 -2.69
CA TYR A 145 1.30 -12.83 -2.53
C TYR A 145 0.57 -13.09 -3.84
N PRO A 146 -0.56 -13.81 -3.81
CA PRO A 146 -1.41 -13.92 -4.99
C PRO A 146 -1.99 -12.54 -5.31
N ARG A 147 -2.10 -12.20 -6.61
CA ARG A 147 -2.44 -10.85 -7.07
C ARG A 147 -3.64 -10.90 -8.00
N ALA A 148 -4.77 -10.32 -7.58
CA ALA A 148 -5.93 -10.12 -8.44
C ALA A 148 -6.41 -8.66 -8.41
N MET A 149 -6.74 -8.14 -7.23
CA MET A 149 -7.20 -6.76 -7.04
C MET A 149 -6.69 -6.20 -5.72
N LEU A 150 -5.81 -5.20 -5.80
CA LEU A 150 -5.38 -4.45 -4.63
C LEU A 150 -6.47 -3.48 -4.18
N LYS A 151 -6.67 -3.41 -2.87
CA LYS A 151 -7.44 -2.36 -2.19
C LYS A 151 -6.47 -1.51 -1.39
N PHE A 152 -6.68 -0.21 -1.44
CA PHE A 152 -5.92 0.78 -0.70
C PHE A 152 -6.85 1.61 0.17
N ASP A 153 -6.34 2.07 1.31
CA ASP A 153 -6.87 3.27 1.95
C ASP A 153 -5.90 4.42 1.63
N LEU A 154 -6.38 5.44 0.93
CA LEU A 154 -5.57 6.56 0.43
C LEU A 154 -5.93 7.82 1.20
N SER A 155 -4.91 8.57 1.63
CA SER A 155 -5.09 9.80 2.39
C SER A 155 -4.48 11.00 1.68
N ASP A 156 -5.14 12.15 1.73
CA ASP A 156 -4.56 13.45 1.35
C ASP A 156 -3.83 14.13 2.52
N GLY A 157 -3.69 13.43 3.66
CA GLY A 157 -3.17 13.94 4.92
C GLY A 157 -4.26 14.19 5.97
N HIS A 158 -5.50 14.46 5.54
CA HIS A 158 -6.59 14.83 6.45
C HIS A 158 -7.82 13.95 6.30
N HIS A 159 -8.09 13.48 5.08
CA HIS A 159 -9.21 12.59 4.75
C HIS A 159 -8.69 11.33 4.10
N THR A 160 -9.23 10.19 4.54
CA THR A 160 -8.88 8.88 4.00
C THR A 160 -10.08 8.31 3.25
N ILE A 161 -9.84 7.84 2.03
CA ILE A 161 -10.85 7.23 1.17
C ILE A 161 -10.39 5.83 0.71
N PRO A 162 -11.31 4.86 0.58
CA PRO A 162 -10.98 3.57 0.02
C PRO A 162 -10.82 3.66 -1.51
N ALA A 163 -9.86 2.91 -2.03
CA ALA A 163 -9.60 2.78 -3.45
C ALA A 163 -9.38 1.32 -3.83
N ILE A 164 -9.65 0.96 -5.08
CA ILE A 164 -9.31 -0.34 -5.64
C ILE A 164 -8.56 -0.19 -6.96
N GLU A 165 -7.64 -1.12 -7.20
CA GLU A 165 -7.00 -1.36 -8.47
C GLU A 165 -8.03 -1.94 -9.46
N TYR A 166 -8.75 -1.06 -10.17
CA TYR A 166 -9.76 -1.45 -11.15
C TYR A 166 -9.13 -2.02 -12.42
N GLN A 167 -7.94 -1.52 -12.78
CA GLN A 167 -7.06 -2.12 -13.77
C GLN A 167 -5.67 -2.25 -13.16
N LYS A 168 -4.92 -3.27 -13.58
CA LYS A 168 -3.58 -3.54 -13.07
C LYS A 168 -2.68 -2.30 -13.21
N ILE A 169 -2.02 -1.92 -12.12
CA ILE A 169 -1.02 -0.86 -12.05
C ILE A 169 0.33 -1.51 -11.76
N ASP A 170 1.21 -1.54 -12.77
CA ASP A 170 2.57 -2.05 -12.61
C ASP A 170 3.36 -1.15 -11.65
N GLY A 171 4.20 -1.75 -10.81
CA GLY A 171 4.90 -1.07 -9.71
C GLY A 171 4.14 -1.01 -8.38
N LEU A 172 2.88 -1.46 -8.34
CA LEU A 172 2.14 -1.67 -7.08
C LEU A 172 2.00 -3.18 -6.76
N SER A 173 2.42 -3.58 -5.57
CA SER A 173 2.35 -4.95 -5.08
C SER A 173 2.15 -4.99 -3.55
N LEU A 174 1.47 -6.02 -3.05
CA LEU A 174 1.26 -6.19 -1.61
C LEU A 174 2.57 -6.46 -0.85
N ALA A 175 3.56 -7.07 -1.49
CA ALA A 175 4.86 -7.32 -0.87
C ALA A 175 5.73 -6.06 -0.80
N GLU A 176 5.88 -5.34 -1.92
CA GLU A 176 6.97 -4.37 -2.09
C GLU A 176 6.53 -2.92 -1.91
N THR A 177 5.26 -2.58 -2.14
CA THR A 177 4.82 -1.18 -2.09
C THR A 177 4.79 -0.68 -0.65
N PRO A 178 5.67 0.23 -0.21
CA PRO A 178 5.74 0.66 1.19
C PRO A 178 4.54 1.54 1.57
N LEU A 179 4.23 1.59 2.86
CA LEU A 179 3.25 2.54 3.38
C LEU A 179 3.81 3.97 3.38
N GLY A 180 2.93 4.95 3.17
CA GLY A 180 3.30 6.32 2.92
C GLY A 180 3.75 6.60 1.49
N CYS A 181 3.81 5.59 0.61
CA CYS A 181 4.06 5.76 -0.82
C CYS A 181 3.07 6.75 -1.43
N LYS A 182 3.61 7.68 -2.23
CA LYS A 182 2.86 8.79 -2.81
C LYS A 182 2.35 8.44 -4.20
N LEU A 183 1.07 8.72 -4.44
CA LEU A 183 0.40 8.56 -5.71
C LEU A 183 -0.16 9.91 -6.17
N LEU A 184 -0.06 10.19 -7.47
CA LEU A 184 -0.71 11.34 -8.09
C LEU A 184 -1.89 10.84 -8.94
N ILE A 185 -3.10 11.21 -8.54
CA ILE A 185 -4.34 10.71 -9.15
C ILE A 185 -4.99 11.81 -9.99
N LYS A 186 -5.37 11.49 -11.23
CA LYS A 186 -5.97 12.43 -12.19
C LYS A 186 -7.18 11.79 -12.87
N SER A 187 -8.30 12.51 -12.93
CA SER A 187 -9.48 12.08 -13.71
C SER A 187 -10.03 10.68 -13.35
N ALA A 188 -9.78 10.19 -12.14
CA ALA A 188 -10.27 8.89 -11.71
C ALA A 188 -11.77 8.92 -11.38
N THR A 189 -12.42 7.77 -11.53
CA THR A 189 -13.84 7.61 -11.26
C THR A 189 -14.04 7.18 -9.81
N VAL A 190 -14.95 7.84 -9.10
CA VAL A 190 -15.39 7.47 -7.75
C VAL A 190 -16.79 6.89 -7.84
N ARG A 191 -17.00 5.67 -7.34
CA ARG A 191 -18.32 5.04 -7.29
C ARG A 191 -18.68 4.70 -5.86
N ARG A 192 -19.74 5.34 -5.33
CA ARG A 192 -20.16 5.18 -3.92
C ARG A 192 -18.97 5.33 -2.96
N GLY A 193 -18.19 6.39 -3.19
CA GLY A 193 -16.98 6.69 -2.41
C GLY A 193 -15.78 5.79 -2.66
N LEU A 194 -15.90 4.75 -3.49
CA LEU A 194 -14.77 3.89 -3.85
C LEU A 194 -14.05 4.46 -5.08
N LEU A 195 -12.78 4.79 -4.91
CA LEU A 195 -11.95 5.30 -6.00
C LEU A 195 -11.46 4.15 -6.89
N LEU A 196 -11.70 4.27 -8.20
CA LEU A 196 -11.35 3.25 -9.19
C LEU A 196 -10.04 3.62 -9.89
N LEU A 197 -8.95 2.99 -9.47
CA LEU A 197 -7.60 3.26 -9.97
C LEU A 197 -7.32 2.45 -11.23
N THR A 198 -6.69 3.10 -12.21
CA THR A 198 -6.18 2.49 -13.43
C THR A 198 -4.77 3.02 -13.68
N SER A 199 -4.00 2.34 -14.52
CA SER A 199 -2.66 2.80 -14.94
C SER A 199 -2.69 4.16 -15.65
N GLU A 200 -3.81 4.51 -16.28
CA GLU A 200 -3.99 5.80 -16.96
C GLU A 200 -4.24 6.97 -15.98
N ASN A 201 -4.89 6.70 -14.85
CA ASN A 201 -5.35 7.72 -13.91
C ASN A 201 -4.47 7.86 -12.66
N THR A 202 -3.49 6.96 -12.49
CA THR A 202 -2.62 6.90 -11.32
C THR A 202 -1.17 6.94 -11.75
N THR A 203 -0.42 7.91 -11.24
CA THR A 203 1.04 7.99 -11.40
C THR A 203 1.71 7.72 -10.06
N ILE A 204 2.60 6.71 -10.02
CA ILE A 204 3.38 6.39 -8.82
C ILE A 204 4.50 7.42 -8.68
N LYS A 205 4.52 8.13 -7.55
CA LYS A 205 5.62 9.05 -7.19
C LYS A 205 6.65 8.37 -6.28
N GLY A 206 6.25 7.28 -5.61
CA GLY A 206 7.14 6.43 -4.81
C GLY A 206 7.32 6.95 -3.40
N PHE A 207 8.52 6.72 -2.85
CA PHE A 207 8.91 7.07 -1.48
C PHE A 207 8.13 6.28 -0.42
N GLN A 208 8.52 6.45 0.84
CA GLN A 208 7.88 5.83 1.99
C GLN A 208 7.84 6.82 3.14
N VAL A 209 6.92 6.58 4.07
CA VAL A 209 6.92 7.26 5.38
C VAL A 209 7.28 6.20 6.40
N ASP A 210 8.49 6.29 6.96
CA ASP A 210 9.06 5.24 7.81
C ASP A 210 8.13 4.86 8.97
N GLU A 211 7.51 5.84 9.62
CA GLU A 211 6.57 5.62 10.73
C GLU A 211 5.34 4.79 10.32
N LEU A 212 4.84 5.00 9.09
CA LEU A 212 3.72 4.23 8.56
C LEU A 212 4.17 2.82 8.17
N ASP A 213 5.31 2.69 7.50
CA ASP A 213 5.78 1.40 7.01
C ASP A 213 6.25 0.46 8.13
N LEU A 214 6.77 0.99 9.23
CA LEU A 214 7.01 0.23 10.47
C LEU A 214 5.75 -0.47 10.99
N ASN A 215 4.57 0.07 10.69
CA ASN A 215 3.28 -0.49 11.10
C ASN A 215 2.65 -1.40 10.03
N ARG A 216 3.30 -1.63 8.90
CA ARG A 216 2.77 -2.38 7.75
C ARG A 216 2.20 -3.74 8.13
N ASP A 217 3.00 -4.57 8.79
CA ASP A 217 2.61 -5.94 9.13
C ASP A 217 1.43 -5.96 10.10
N ARG A 218 1.46 -5.06 11.10
CA ARG A 218 0.37 -4.90 12.07
C ARG A 218 -0.93 -4.51 11.37
N ILE A 219 -0.89 -3.50 10.49
CA ILE A 219 -2.05 -3.02 9.74
C ILE A 219 -2.61 -4.11 8.82
N LEU A 220 -1.74 -4.85 8.13
CA LEU A 220 -2.13 -5.96 7.27
C LEU A 220 -2.81 -7.07 8.10
N GLN A 221 -2.21 -7.50 9.21
CA GLN A 221 -2.76 -8.53 10.09
C GLN A 221 -4.11 -8.13 10.68
N GLU A 222 -4.24 -6.89 11.17
CA GLU A 222 -5.51 -6.36 11.68
C GLU A 222 -6.59 -6.36 10.59
N GLY A 223 -6.25 -5.92 9.38
CA GLY A 223 -7.16 -5.95 8.22
C GLY A 223 -7.61 -7.37 7.84
N LEU A 224 -6.70 -8.34 7.87
CA LEU A 224 -7.01 -9.75 7.61
C LEU A 224 -7.89 -10.34 8.72
N ASN A 225 -7.59 -10.07 9.98
CA ASN A 225 -8.37 -10.53 11.12
C ASN A 225 -9.80 -9.95 11.10
N ALA A 226 -9.95 -8.65 10.81
CA ALA A 226 -11.26 -8.03 10.67
C ALA A 226 -12.11 -8.69 9.57
N ARG A 227 -11.50 -9.08 8.45
CA ARG A 227 -12.19 -9.83 7.37
C ARG A 227 -12.61 -11.22 7.81
N LEU A 228 -11.77 -11.92 8.58
CA LEU A 228 -12.08 -13.25 9.11
C LEU A 228 -13.21 -13.22 10.14
N SER A 229 -13.20 -12.24 11.06
CA SER A 229 -14.29 -12.06 12.03
C SER A 229 -15.62 -11.74 11.36
N ARG A 230 -15.65 -10.82 10.39
CA ARG A 230 -16.88 -10.48 9.64
C ARG A 230 -17.46 -11.67 8.87
N ALA A 231 -16.60 -12.58 8.40
CA ALA A 231 -17.02 -13.80 7.74
C ALA A 231 -17.58 -14.82 8.74
N ALA A 232 -17.03 -14.91 9.94
CA ALA A 232 -17.55 -15.76 11.02
C ALA A 232 -18.92 -15.29 11.53
N ASP A 233 -19.16 -13.98 11.55
CA ASP A 233 -20.44 -13.37 11.94
C ASP A 233 -21.54 -13.52 10.87
N ASN A 234 -21.17 -13.80 9.61
CA ASN A 234 -22.10 -14.02 8.49
C ASN A 234 -21.87 -15.39 7.80
N PRO A 235 -22.13 -16.51 8.50
CA PRO A 235 -21.94 -17.84 7.93
C PRO A 235 -22.95 -18.20 6.83
N GLU A 236 -24.00 -17.40 6.63
CA GLU A 236 -25.10 -17.68 5.68
C GLU A 236 -24.98 -16.90 4.37
N ARG A 237 -24.06 -17.30 3.51
CA ARG A 237 -24.20 -17.20 2.05
C ARG A 237 -23.70 -18.49 1.40
N ASN A 238 -24.30 -19.61 1.80
CA ASN A 238 -24.22 -20.83 1.01
C ASN A 238 -25.08 -20.65 -0.25
N ASP A 239 -24.49 -21.03 -1.38
CA ASP A 239 -25.09 -21.06 -2.71
C ASP A 239 -26.28 -22.03 -2.81
N ASP A 240 -27.41 -21.70 -2.20
CA ASP A 240 -28.71 -22.29 -2.53
C ASP A 240 -29.43 -21.41 -3.55
N GLN A 241 -28.81 -21.22 -4.73
CA GLN A 241 -29.54 -20.97 -5.98
C GLN A 241 -29.59 -22.23 -6.83
N GLN A 242 -30.10 -23.32 -6.24
CA GLN A 242 -30.75 -24.39 -6.98
C GLN A 242 -32.08 -24.74 -6.32
N ALA A 243 -33.16 -24.08 -6.72
CA ALA A 243 -34.50 -24.69 -6.84
C ALA A 243 -35.53 -23.65 -7.29
N GLY A 244 -35.73 -23.55 -8.60
CA GLY A 244 -36.79 -22.73 -9.19
C GLY A 244 -37.32 -23.26 -10.51
N ASN A 245 -37.23 -24.57 -10.79
CA ASN A 245 -38.05 -25.15 -11.85
C ASN A 245 -38.40 -26.61 -11.53
N ARG A 246 -39.57 -26.81 -10.91
CA ARG A 246 -40.20 -28.12 -10.76
C ARG A 246 -40.80 -28.53 -12.11
N ASN A 247 -40.33 -29.64 -12.66
CA ASN A 247 -41.10 -30.41 -13.64
C ASN A 247 -41.13 -31.88 -13.17
N PRO A 248 -42.30 -32.52 -12.98
CA PRO A 248 -42.38 -33.87 -12.48
C PRO A 248 -42.42 -34.87 -13.66
N ASN A 249 -41.39 -35.71 -13.80
CA ASN A 249 -41.51 -37.10 -14.28
C ASN A 249 -40.15 -37.77 -14.45
N GLY A 250 -39.99 -38.97 -13.92
CA GLY A 250 -38.98 -39.93 -14.39
C GLY A 250 -38.25 -40.68 -13.27
N ASN A 251 -38.62 -41.95 -13.08
CA ASN A 251 -37.99 -42.94 -12.20
C ASN A 251 -36.46 -43.07 -12.39
N GLY A 252 -35.74 -43.30 -11.30
CA GLY A 252 -34.32 -43.71 -11.34
C GLY A 252 -33.73 -44.00 -9.95
N VAL A 253 -33.55 -45.28 -9.66
CA VAL A 253 -33.15 -45.93 -8.39
C VAL A 253 -31.64 -45.78 -8.09
N THR A 254 -31.30 -45.50 -6.81
CA THR A 254 -30.08 -45.80 -6.00
C THR A 254 -28.69 -45.30 -6.49
N ASN A 255 -27.77 -44.79 -5.66
CA ASN A 255 -27.10 -45.44 -4.51
C ASN A 255 -26.19 -44.43 -3.76
N SER A 256 -25.96 -44.73 -2.48
CA SER A 256 -25.22 -43.97 -1.46
C SER A 256 -23.70 -43.91 -1.66
N SER A 257 -23.04 -42.90 -1.07
CA SER A 257 -21.90 -43.06 -0.12
C SER A 257 -21.41 -41.70 0.38
N ALA A 258 -21.64 -41.44 1.67
CA ALA A 258 -21.09 -40.32 2.41
C ALA A 258 -19.72 -40.71 2.99
N THR A 259 -18.72 -39.85 2.84
CA THR A 259 -17.43 -39.95 3.55
C THR A 259 -17.22 -38.71 4.41
N SER A 260 -17.40 -38.92 5.72
CA SER A 260 -17.11 -38.02 6.81
C SER A 260 -15.60 -38.00 7.05
N PHE A 261 -14.94 -36.85 6.93
CA PHE A 261 -13.57 -36.67 7.41
C PHE A 261 -13.60 -36.17 8.85
N GLN A 262 -13.14 -37.03 9.77
CA GLN A 262 -12.95 -36.72 11.18
C GLN A 262 -11.58 -36.10 11.43
N SER A 263 -11.59 -35.23 12.43
CA SER A 263 -10.56 -34.41 13.03
C SER A 263 -9.30 -35.16 13.47
N ALA A 264 -8.15 -34.48 13.44
CA ALA A 264 -7.02 -34.77 14.32
C ALA A 264 -6.48 -33.46 14.92
N SER A 265 -6.23 -33.50 16.22
CA SER A 265 -5.79 -32.42 17.11
C SER A 265 -4.39 -32.75 17.61
N ILE A 266 -3.47 -31.78 17.68
CA ILE A 266 -2.27 -31.71 18.57
C ILE A 266 -1.87 -30.23 18.58
N VAL A 267 -2.11 -29.45 19.64
CA VAL A 267 -1.37 -29.28 20.91
C VAL A 267 0.02 -28.63 20.75
N ASN A 268 0.14 -27.55 21.51
CA ASN A 268 1.08 -26.44 21.51
C ASN A 268 2.20 -26.67 22.54
N THR A 269 3.45 -26.26 22.27
CA THR A 269 4.46 -25.98 23.33
C THR A 269 5.45 -24.89 22.91
N HIS A 270 5.38 -23.76 23.63
CA HIS A 270 6.46 -22.78 23.94
C HIS A 270 7.73 -23.50 24.48
N ASP A 271 8.98 -23.01 24.47
CA ASP A 271 9.54 -21.68 24.80
C ASP A 271 11.07 -21.62 24.39
N PRO A 272 11.93 -20.64 24.81
CA PRO A 272 12.62 -19.72 23.92
C PRO A 272 14.16 -19.84 23.95
N SER A 273 14.88 -19.30 22.95
CA SER A 273 16.30 -18.92 23.11
C SER A 273 16.79 -17.99 22.00
N SER A 274 17.43 -16.92 22.47
CA SER A 274 18.18 -15.84 21.82
C SER A 274 19.31 -16.27 20.87
N VAL A 275 19.64 -15.42 19.87
CA VAL A 275 20.97 -14.81 19.60
C VAL A 275 21.22 -14.51 18.09
N THR A 276 21.47 -13.22 17.81
CA THR A 276 22.18 -12.53 16.69
C THR A 276 21.92 -12.84 15.21
N GLN A 277 21.59 -11.76 14.49
CA GLN A 277 21.57 -11.57 13.03
C GLN A 277 22.97 -11.72 12.38
N PRO A 278 22.99 -11.99 11.06
CA PRO A 278 23.66 -11.05 10.17
C PRO A 278 22.81 -10.70 8.92
N ARG A 279 22.79 -9.41 8.58
CA ARG A 279 22.25 -8.86 7.33
C ARG A 279 23.04 -9.40 6.13
N VAL A 280 22.33 -9.89 5.11
CA VAL A 280 22.88 -10.11 3.77
C VAL A 280 22.25 -9.06 2.85
N ILE A 281 23.09 -8.14 2.38
CA ILE A 281 22.81 -7.14 1.36
C ILE A 281 22.82 -7.87 0.02
N VAL A 282 21.72 -7.78 -0.75
CA VAL A 282 21.68 -8.25 -2.14
C VAL A 282 21.58 -7.03 -3.04
N ASP A 283 22.63 -6.91 -3.83
CA ASP A 283 22.91 -6.00 -4.94
C ASP A 283 21.82 -6.10 -6.02
N LEU A 284 21.20 -4.97 -6.36
CA LEU A 284 20.31 -4.82 -7.51
C LEU A 284 20.97 -3.85 -8.50
N SER A 285 22.00 -4.34 -9.18
CA SER A 285 22.49 -3.78 -10.44
C SER A 285 21.93 -4.60 -11.61
N ASP A 286 20.97 -4.01 -12.32
CA ASP A 286 20.94 -3.92 -13.79
C ASP A 286 19.51 -3.62 -14.28
N SER A 287 19.20 -2.33 -14.37
CA SER A 287 18.34 -1.79 -15.42
C SER A 287 18.79 -0.37 -15.75
N ASP A 288 19.83 -0.30 -16.57
CA ASP A 288 20.30 0.91 -17.25
C ASP A 288 19.18 1.53 -18.08
N ASN A 289 18.81 2.77 -17.75
CA ASN A 289 18.77 3.93 -18.66
C ASN A 289 18.04 5.14 -18.05
N TYR A 290 18.49 5.63 -16.90
CA TYR A 290 18.15 6.99 -16.51
C TYR A 290 19.25 7.65 -15.68
N PHE A 291 20.16 8.30 -16.41
CA PHE A 291 21.17 9.26 -15.96
C PHE A 291 22.45 8.69 -15.32
N ASP A 292 23.48 8.62 -16.17
CA ASP A 292 24.90 8.76 -15.85
C ASP A 292 25.17 9.97 -14.93
N ASP A 293 26.22 9.88 -14.11
CA ASP A 293 26.74 10.83 -13.10
C ASP A 293 26.11 10.81 -11.69
N ASN A 294 26.24 9.68 -10.98
CA ASN A 294 26.12 9.68 -9.50
C ASN A 294 27.32 9.03 -8.77
N SER A 295 28.42 8.74 -9.47
CA SER A 295 29.61 8.09 -8.87
C SER A 295 30.38 8.98 -7.89
N ASP A 296 30.28 10.31 -8.03
CA ASP A 296 30.92 11.26 -7.10
C ASP A 296 30.09 11.51 -5.83
N PHE A 297 28.80 11.16 -5.83
CA PHE A 297 27.89 11.45 -4.71
C PHE A 297 28.00 10.41 -3.59
N GLU A 298 28.12 9.11 -3.92
CA GLU A 298 28.35 8.08 -2.90
C GLU A 298 29.74 8.18 -2.26
N ALA A 299 30.75 8.61 -3.03
CA ALA A 299 32.11 8.80 -2.52
C ALA A 299 32.20 9.94 -1.47
N GLN A 300 31.32 10.95 -1.54
CA GLN A 300 31.25 12.04 -0.57
C GLN A 300 30.46 11.70 0.70
N LEU A 301 29.54 10.73 0.64
CA LEU A 301 28.77 10.31 1.80
C LEU A 301 29.56 9.37 2.72
N LEU A 302 30.49 8.58 2.17
CA LEU A 302 31.37 7.68 2.94
C LEU A 302 32.62 8.37 3.55
N ALA A 303 32.89 9.63 3.21
CA ALA A 303 34.02 10.39 3.73
C ALA A 303 33.71 11.16 5.03
N HIS A 304 32.43 11.23 5.41
CA HIS A 304 31.98 11.83 6.66
C HIS A 304 31.15 10.78 7.42
N ASP A 305 31.76 10.06 8.37
CA ASP A 305 31.10 9.07 9.23
C ASP A 305 29.74 9.59 9.77
N ILE A 306 28.66 9.18 9.10
CA ILE A 306 27.27 9.12 9.59
C ILE A 306 26.75 7.73 9.26
#